data_AF-A0A401GVE6-F1
#
_entry.id   AF-A0A401GVE6-F1
#
_cell.length_a   1.000
_cell.length_b   1.000
_cell.length_c   1.000
_cell.angle_alpha   90.00
_cell.angle_beta   90.00
_cell.angle_gamma   90.00
#
_symmetry.space_group_name_H-M   'P 1'
#
loop_
_entity.id
_entity.type
_entity.pdbx_description
1 polymer ?
#
loop_
_entity_poly.entity_id
_entity_poly.type
_entity_poly.pdbx_seq_one_letter_code
_entity_poly.pdbx_strand_id
1 'polypeptide(L)' 'MSPASESLQSHLNVIPKLAADGSNWITYKERMFTVMGSRGLLRHLQGTARRPPDPPPLPMPSIRKTPLFLKKTLK' A
#
# COMPACT_ATOMS: atom_id res chain seq x y z
N MET A 1 -1.53 -9.94 -31.23
CA MET A 1 -1.52 -8.78 -30.32
C MET A 1 -0.53 -7.75 -30.84
N SER A 2 -0.91 -6.46 -30.87
CA SER A 2 -0.08 -5.39 -31.42
C SER A 2 0.81 -4.80 -30.31
N PRO A 3 2.14 -4.62 -30.53
CA PRO A 3 3.07 -4.15 -29.49
C PRO A 3 2.83 -2.70 -29.03
N ALA A 4 2.04 -1.92 -29.80
CA ALA A 4 1.70 -0.55 -29.43
C ALA A 4 0.73 -0.45 -28.24
N SER A 5 -0.08 -1.50 -27.99
CA SER A 5 -1.11 -1.46 -26.95
C SER A 5 -0.55 -1.68 -25.53
N GLU A 6 0.56 -2.40 -25.37
CA GLU A 6 1.21 -2.60 -24.06
C GLU A 6 1.98 -1.34 -23.60
N SER A 7 2.58 -0.60 -24.54
CA SER A 7 3.29 0.65 -24.23
C SER A 7 2.35 1.75 -23.74
N LEU A 8 1.10 1.80 -24.23
CA LEU A 8 0.12 2.74 -23.68
C LEU A 8 -0.25 2.40 -22.24
N GLN A 9 -0.42 1.11 -21.90
CA GLN A 9 -0.82 0.67 -20.56
C GLN A 9 0.23 1.00 -19.49
N SER A 10 1.52 0.89 -19.81
CA SER A 10 2.58 1.31 -18.89
C SER A 10 2.59 2.83 -18.68
N HIS A 11 2.29 3.61 -19.71
CA HIS A 11 2.19 5.07 -19.63
C HIS A 11 0.92 5.58 -18.93
N LEU A 12 -0.17 4.81 -18.88
CA LEU A 12 -1.41 5.20 -18.17
C LEU A 12 -1.20 5.30 -16.64
N ASN A 13 -0.21 4.58 -16.11
CA ASN A 13 0.15 4.62 -14.69
C ASN A 13 1.15 5.75 -14.34
N VAL A 14 1.62 6.51 -15.34
CA VAL A 14 2.59 7.59 -15.16
C VAL A 14 1.86 8.93 -15.10
N ILE A 15 1.97 9.58 -13.94
CA ILE A 15 1.50 10.95 -13.73
C ILE A 15 2.65 11.90 -14.11
N PRO A 16 2.47 12.82 -15.09
CA PRO A 16 3.51 13.78 -15.45
C PRO A 16 3.78 14.73 -14.29
N LYS A 17 5.00 15.25 -14.18
CA LYS A 17 5.32 16.28 -13.18
C LYS A 17 4.53 17.56 -13.51
N LEU A 18 3.87 18.16 -12.52
CA LEU A 18 3.18 19.43 -12.69
C LEU A 18 4.20 20.53 -13.05
N ALA A 19 3.93 21.27 -14.12
CA ALA A 19 4.77 22.35 -14.60
C ALA A 19 4.64 23.57 -13.66
N ALA A 20 5.71 24.36 -13.55
CA ALA A 20 5.75 25.51 -12.64
C ALA A 20 4.77 26.63 -13.03
N ASP A 21 4.48 26.75 -14.32
CA ASP A 21 3.50 27.67 -14.91
C ASP A 21 2.05 27.12 -14.85
N GLY A 22 1.87 25.86 -14.42
CA GLY A 22 0.57 25.20 -14.36
C GLY A 22 -0.04 24.86 -15.72
N SER A 23 0.70 25.01 -16.83
CA SER A 23 0.19 24.78 -18.19
C SER A 23 -0.35 23.35 -18.41
N ASN A 24 0.18 22.38 -17.67
CA ASN A 24 -0.24 20.98 -17.75
C ASN A 24 -1.22 20.55 -16.64
N TRP A 25 -1.86 21.50 -15.94
CA TRP A 25 -2.75 21.21 -14.80
C TRP A 25 -3.89 20.22 -15.13
N ILE A 26 -4.58 20.43 -16.25
CA ILE A 26 -5.73 19.60 -16.64
C ILE A 26 -5.28 18.15 -16.86
N THR A 27 -4.23 17.95 -17.64
CA THR A 27 -3.67 16.62 -17.92
C THR A 27 -3.12 15.95 -16.66
N TYR A 28 -2.43 16.71 -15.80
CA TYR A 28 -1.95 16.22 -14.51
C TYR A 28 -3.12 15.70 -13.66
N LYS A 29 -4.18 16.51 -13.52
CA LYS A 29 -5.36 16.19 -12.72
C LYS A 29 -6.04 14.94 -13.24
N GLU A 30 -6.36 14.87 -14.52
CA GLU A 30 -7.03 13.71 -15.11
C GLU A 30 -6.24 12.41 -14.90
N ARG A 31 -4.93 12.43 -15.19
CA ARG A 31 -4.09 11.25 -15.00
C ARG A 31 -3.97 10.85 -13.53
N MET A 32 -3.81 11.81 -12.64
CA MET A 32 -3.75 11.55 -11.20
C MET A 32 -5.02 10.88 -10.69
N PHE A 33 -6.20 11.35 -11.11
CA PHE A 33 -7.48 10.73 -10.78
C PHE A 33 -7.62 9.31 -11.35
N THR A 34 -7.23 9.08 -12.60
CA THR A 34 -7.26 7.76 -13.23
C THR A 34 -6.38 6.75 -12.48
N VAL A 35 -5.13 7.12 -12.17
CA VAL A 35 -4.18 6.24 -11.46
C VAL A 35 -4.63 5.96 -10.03
N MET A 36 -5.17 6.95 -9.33
CA MET A 36 -5.68 6.76 -7.99
C MET A 36 -6.97 5.94 -7.98
N GLY A 37 -7.81 6.09 -9.00
CA GLY A 37 -8.99 5.26 -9.23
C GLY A 37 -8.64 3.79 -9.47
N SER A 38 -7.68 3.51 -10.36
CA SER A 38 -7.26 2.14 -10.68
C SER A 38 -6.64 1.41 -9.49
N ARG A 39 -6.03 2.15 -8.56
CA ARG A 39 -5.46 1.63 -7.30
C ARG A 39 -6.48 1.54 -6.15
N GLY A 40 -7.73 1.94 -6.37
CA GLY A 40 -8.75 1.97 -5.31
C GLY A 40 -8.52 3.06 -4.25
N LEU A 41 -7.61 4.01 -4.51
CA LEU A 41 -7.22 5.06 -3.57
C LEU A 41 -8.07 6.33 -3.69
N LEU A 42 -8.97 6.41 -4.67
CA LEU A 42 -9.79 7.59 -4.94
C LEU A 42 -10.58 8.07 -3.71
N ARG A 43 -11.03 7.13 -2.88
CA ARG A 43 -11.76 7.42 -1.62
C ARG A 43 -10.93 8.25 -0.64
N HIS A 44 -9.60 8.12 -0.66
CA HIS A 44 -8.72 8.91 0.19
C HIS A 44 -8.67 10.37 -0.29
N LEU A 45 -8.70 10.61 -1.61
CA LEU A 45 -8.76 11.96 -2.16
C LEU A 45 -10.10 12.66 -1.88
N GLN A 46 -11.18 11.88 -1.86
CA GLN A 46 -12.53 12.39 -1.58
C GLN A 46 -12.81 12.55 -0.07
N GLY A 47 -11.90 12.12 0.81
CA GLY A 47 -12.13 12.13 2.25
C GLY A 47 -13.17 11.10 2.73
N THR A 48 -13.56 10.15 1.88
CA THR A 48 -14.54 9.09 2.19
C THR A 48 -13.88 7.75 2.55
N ALA A 49 -12.55 7.73 2.66
CA ALA A 49 -11.80 6.57 3.11
C ALA A 49 -12.05 6.31 4.60
N ARG A 50 -12.38 5.07 4.93
CA ARG A 50 -12.57 4.61 6.31
C ARG A 50 -11.21 4.22 6.90
N ARG A 51 -10.96 4.56 8.17
CA ARG A 51 -9.81 4.05 8.93
C ARG A 51 -9.88 2.50 9.01
N PRO A 52 -8.78 1.77 8.75
CA PRO A 52 -8.76 0.32 8.91
C PRO A 52 -9.02 -0.09 10.36
N PRO A 53 -9.58 -1.29 10.61
CA PRO A 53 -9.69 -1.82 11.96
C PRO A 53 -8.31 -2.05 12.57
N ASP A 54 -8.24 -2.08 13.90
CA ASP A 54 -7.01 -2.43 14.60
C ASP A 54 -6.52 -3.82 14.16
N PRO A 55 -5.19 -4.01 14.01
CA PRO A 55 -4.66 -5.31 13.66
C PRO A 55 -4.99 -6.33 14.75
N PRO A 56 -5.15 -7.62 14.40
CA PRO A 56 -5.33 -8.65 15.40
C PRO A 56 -4.15 -8.66 16.38
N PRO A 57 -4.36 -9.04 17.66
CA PRO A 57 -3.26 -9.21 18.60
C PRO A 57 -2.21 -10.14 18.00
N LEU A 58 -0.94 -9.73 18.07
CA LEU A 58 0.16 -10.60 17.66
C LEU A 58 0.08 -11.90 18.47
N PRO A 59 0.36 -13.07 17.86
CA PRO A 59 0.45 -14.31 18.60
C PRO A 59 1.57 -14.17 19.62
N MET A 60 1.21 -13.98 20.89
CA MET A 60 2.21 -13.96 21.96
C MET A 60 2.82 -15.36 22.08
N PRO A 61 4.16 -15.49 22.10
CA PRO A 61 4.75 -16.77 22.46
C PRO A 61 4.26 -17.13 23.87
N SER A 62 3.57 -18.25 23.98
CA SER A 62 3.16 -18.82 25.27
C SER A 62 4.43 -19.04 26.09
N ILE A 63 4.69 -18.15 27.05
CA ILE A 63 5.71 -18.37 28.08
C ILE A 63 5.17 -19.53 28.92
N ARG A 64 5.43 -20.76 28.48
CA ARG A 64 5.20 -21.95 29.28
C ARG A 64 6.07 -21.76 30.52
N LYS A 65 5.42 -21.64 31.67
CA LYS A 65 6.07 -21.72 32.97
C LYS A 65 6.58 -23.15 33.15
N THR A 66 7.67 -23.52 32.50
CA THR A 66 8.40 -24.73 32.88
C THR A 66 9.00 -24.47 34.26
N PRO A 67 8.65 -25.24 35.31
CA PRO A 67 9.39 -25.15 36.55
C PRO A 67 10.84 -25.54 36.23
N LEU A 68 11.77 -24.71 36.68
CA LEU A 68 13.20 -24.89 36.52
C LEU A 68 13.66 -26.05 37.42
N PHE A 69 13.24 -27.28 37.12
CA PHE A 69 13.64 -28.50 37.81
C PHE A 69 14.30 -29.45 36.83
N LEU A 70 15.58 -29.24 36.54
CA LEU A 70 16.53 -30.32 36.30
C LEU A 70 17.94 -29.74 36.19
N LYS A 71 18.79 -29.99 37.19
CA LYS A 71 19.93 -30.91 37.07
C LYS A 71 20.29 -31.42 38.47
N LYS A 72 19.79 -32.62 38.81
CA LYS A 72 20.49 -33.49 39.76
C LYS A 72 21.73 -34.00 39.04
N THR A 73 22.91 -33.58 39.48
CA THR A 73 24.18 -34.22 39.10
C THR A 73 24.67 -35.00 40.30
N LEU A 74 24.66 -36.34 40.17
CA LEU A 74 25.37 -37.25 41.06
C LEU A 74 26.88 -36.93 41.05
N LYS A 75 27.49 -36.97 42.23
CA LYS A 75 28.87 -37.38 42.48
C LYS A 75 28.94 -38.10 43.82
#